data_AF-A0A939F7B9-F1
#
_entry.id   AF-A0A939F7B9-F1
#
_cell.length_a   1.000
_cell.length_b   1.000
_cell.length_c   1.000
_cell.angle_alpha   90.00
_cell.angle_beta   90.00
_cell.angle_gamma   90.00
#
_symmetry.space_group_name_H-M   'P 1'
#
loop_
_entity.id
_entity.type
_entity.pdbx_description
1 polymer ?
#
loop_
_entity_poly.entity_id
_entity_poly.type
_entity_poly.pdbx_seq_one_letter_code
_entity_poly.pdbx_strand_id
1 'polypeptide(L)'
;FKAVKAGKCLPVWDTGYGSGTVEWSSDTPPAPTSDCDTGKALVFVTEVTSSSSSCPTGTDKSSWSYQSASSGESTTLCLTRIYHKNYCVLGKQTGDKISLGPMTAVNCTDKKVPIAYNQIMHITGVYKHSGAITAGICSRSGGDQTRYWVWKIRDGTAVLCTMIYKG
;
A
#
# COMPACT_ATOMS: atom_id res chain seq x y z
N PHE A 1 -2.53 13.41 14.90
CA PHE A 1 -3.03 12.08 15.31
C PHE A 1 -4.42 12.12 15.92
N LYS A 2 -4.64 12.74 17.09
CA LYS A 2 -5.95 12.73 17.80
C LYS A 2 -7.16 13.19 16.97
N ALA A 3 -6.96 14.06 15.97
CA ALA A 3 -8.04 14.53 15.10
C ALA A 3 -8.50 13.50 14.04
N VAL A 4 -7.68 12.48 13.75
CA VAL A 4 -7.99 11.44 12.77
C VAL A 4 -8.92 10.41 13.42
N LYS A 5 -9.93 9.99 12.68
CA LYS A 5 -10.92 8.99 13.10
C LYS A 5 -10.90 7.81 12.14
N ALA A 6 -11.34 6.65 12.64
CA ALA A 6 -11.67 5.52 11.78
C ALA A 6 -12.70 5.94 10.71
N GLY A 7 -12.63 5.30 9.54
CA GLY A 7 -13.48 5.64 8.39
C GLY A 7 -12.96 6.79 7.54
N LYS A 8 -11.76 7.33 7.82
CA LYS A 8 -11.16 8.42 7.04
C LYS A 8 -10.08 7.91 6.09
N CYS A 9 -9.95 8.60 4.96
CA CYS A 9 -8.91 8.35 3.99
C CYS A 9 -7.87 9.45 4.00
N LEU A 10 -6.60 9.08 3.93
CA LEU A 10 -5.48 10.00 4.04
C LEU A 10 -4.61 9.94 2.76
N PRO A 11 -4.12 11.10 2.28
CA PRO A 11 -3.15 11.17 1.20
C PRO A 11 -1.72 10.96 1.72
N VAL A 12 -1.48 9.83 2.40
CA VAL A 12 -0.16 9.48 2.95
C VAL A 12 0.27 8.11 2.44
N TRP A 13 1.57 7.91 2.26
CA TRP A 13 2.15 6.67 1.76
C TRP A 13 3.52 6.43 2.39
N ASP A 14 4.04 5.22 2.24
CA ASP A 14 5.42 4.88 2.58
C ASP A 14 6.38 5.39 1.50
N THR A 15 7.38 6.18 1.87
CA THR A 15 8.40 6.69 0.94
C THR A 15 9.35 5.57 0.46
N GLY A 16 9.42 4.47 1.21
CA GLY A 16 10.32 3.34 0.94
C GLY A 16 11.77 3.57 1.39
N TYR A 17 12.07 4.70 2.05
CA TYR A 17 13.42 4.99 2.56
C TYR A 17 13.69 4.43 3.97
N GLY A 18 12.65 3.95 4.67
CA GLY A 18 12.69 3.47 6.06
C GLY A 18 13.48 2.19 6.33
N SER A 19 14.31 1.71 5.39
CA SER A 19 15.22 0.58 5.61
C SER A 19 14.56 -0.69 6.18
N GLY A 20 13.36 -1.01 5.71
CA GLY A 20 12.60 -2.20 6.13
C GLY A 20 11.46 -1.91 7.11
N THR A 21 11.34 -0.67 7.61
CA THR A 21 10.13 -0.17 8.25
C THR A 21 9.42 0.83 7.34
N VAL A 22 8.16 1.11 7.64
CA VAL A 22 7.39 2.14 6.92
C VAL A 22 7.88 3.51 7.33
N GLU A 23 8.28 4.32 6.36
CA GLU A 23 8.59 5.73 6.54
C GLU A 23 7.50 6.55 5.85
N TRP A 24 6.58 7.11 6.63
CA TRP A 24 5.45 7.85 6.07
C TRP A 24 5.90 9.14 5.39
N SER A 25 5.23 9.53 4.31
CA SER A 25 5.52 10.75 3.53
C SER A 25 5.22 12.06 4.26
N SER A 26 4.79 12.00 5.51
CA SER A 26 4.59 13.13 6.39
C SER A 26 4.83 12.70 7.83
N ASP A 27 5.32 13.61 8.66
CA ASP A 27 5.54 13.36 10.10
C ASP A 27 4.24 13.32 10.91
N THR A 28 3.17 13.96 10.39
CA THR A 28 1.86 13.98 11.04
C THR A 28 0.76 13.68 10.04
N PRO A 29 -0.35 13.03 10.47
CA PRO A 29 -1.43 12.70 9.56
C PRO A 29 -1.99 13.96 8.88
N PRO A 30 -1.96 14.02 7.53
CA PRO A 30 -2.53 15.15 6.81
C PRO A 30 -4.05 15.22 6.99
N ALA A 31 -4.65 16.32 6.53
CA ALA A 31 -6.10 16.43 6.46
C ALA A 31 -6.67 15.26 5.63
N PRO A 32 -7.76 14.60 6.09
CA PRO A 32 -8.42 13.57 5.31
C PRO A 32 -8.86 14.08 3.94
N THR A 33 -8.87 13.19 2.95
CA THR A 33 -9.51 13.47 1.67
C THR A 33 -11.02 13.66 1.86
N SER A 34 -11.67 14.33 0.90
CA SER A 34 -13.12 14.48 0.89
C SER A 34 -13.85 13.14 0.83
N ASP A 35 -13.25 12.17 0.11
CA ASP A 35 -13.73 10.80 -0.02
C ASP A 35 -12.57 9.82 -0.31
N CYS A 36 -12.83 8.54 -0.10
CA CYS A 36 -11.90 7.43 -0.28
C CYS A 36 -11.71 6.98 -1.73
N ASP A 37 -12.63 7.32 -2.64
CA ASP A 37 -12.51 6.96 -4.06
C ASP A 37 -11.68 7.97 -4.86
N THR A 38 -11.23 9.05 -4.21
CA THR A 38 -10.33 10.01 -4.85
C THR A 38 -8.97 9.36 -5.12
N GLY A 39 -8.33 9.65 -6.26
CA GLY A 39 -6.98 9.15 -6.56
C GLY A 39 -5.91 9.58 -5.56
N LYS A 40 -6.21 10.60 -4.74
CA LYS A 40 -5.34 11.07 -3.64
C LYS A 40 -5.49 10.24 -2.37
N ALA A 41 -6.58 9.49 -2.20
CA ALA A 41 -6.78 8.65 -1.03
C ALA A 41 -5.90 7.40 -1.16
N LEU A 42 -4.84 7.31 -0.34
CA LEU A 42 -3.85 6.25 -0.46
C LEU A 42 -3.94 5.24 0.69
N VAL A 43 -4.43 5.65 1.85
CA VAL A 43 -4.71 4.74 2.97
C VAL A 43 -6.07 5.04 3.59
N PHE A 44 -6.74 4.00 4.05
CA PHE A 44 -7.96 4.04 4.84
C PHE A 44 -7.64 3.74 6.30
N VAL A 45 -8.11 4.58 7.22
CA VAL A 45 -7.99 4.37 8.67
C VAL A 45 -9.08 3.41 9.10
N THR A 46 -8.72 2.16 9.39
CA THR A 46 -9.67 1.15 9.85
C THR A 46 -10.02 1.32 11.32
N GLU A 47 -9.04 1.71 12.13
CA GLU A 47 -9.17 1.81 13.58
C GLU A 47 -8.18 2.83 14.15
N VAL A 48 -8.51 3.39 15.31
CA VAL A 48 -7.62 4.22 16.13
C VAL A 48 -7.51 3.60 17.51
N THR A 49 -6.30 3.26 17.92
CA THR A 49 -6.00 2.53 19.16
C THR A 49 -4.79 3.15 19.86
N SER A 50 -4.35 2.61 20.99
CA SER A 50 -3.15 3.04 21.70
C SER A 50 -1.89 2.27 21.32
N SER A 51 -2.00 1.12 20.63
CA SER A 51 -0.87 0.24 20.29
C SER A 51 -0.93 -0.31 18.87
N SER A 52 0.21 -0.40 18.19
CA SER A 52 0.33 -1.04 16.87
C SER A 52 0.07 -2.54 16.90
N SER A 53 0.30 -3.21 18.04
CA SER A 53 0.04 -4.64 18.21
C SER A 53 -1.45 -4.99 18.09
N SER A 54 -2.35 -4.03 18.26
CA SER A 54 -3.78 -4.20 18.07
C SER A 54 -4.20 -4.06 16.61
N CYS A 55 -3.33 -3.54 15.74
CA CYS A 55 -3.67 -3.38 14.33
C CYS A 55 -3.62 -4.71 13.59
N PRO A 56 -4.61 -5.00 12.72
CA PRO A 56 -4.57 -6.19 11.88
C PRO A 56 -3.36 -6.18 10.95
N THR A 57 -2.78 -7.36 10.72
CA THR A 57 -1.65 -7.55 9.80
C THR A 57 -2.11 -8.11 8.46
N GLY A 58 -1.38 -7.82 7.39
CA GLY A 58 -1.68 -8.31 6.05
C GLY A 58 -0.86 -7.60 4.99
N THR A 59 -0.91 -8.08 3.74
CA THR A 59 -0.15 -7.50 2.63
C THR A 59 -0.37 -6.00 2.52
N ASP A 60 -1.61 -5.55 2.65
CA ASP A 60 -2.04 -4.17 2.43
C ASP A 60 -2.31 -3.42 3.73
N LYS A 61 -1.70 -3.84 4.84
CA LYS A 61 -1.95 -3.28 6.17
C LYS A 61 -0.68 -2.75 6.80
N SER A 62 -0.81 -1.65 7.54
CA SER A 62 0.27 -1.08 8.34
C SER A 62 -0.31 -0.29 9.53
N SER A 63 0.57 0.24 10.36
CA SER A 63 0.21 1.11 11.47
C SER A 63 1.05 2.38 11.48
N TRP A 64 0.48 3.45 12.01
CA TRP A 64 1.20 4.70 12.22
C TRP A 64 0.95 5.21 13.63
N SER A 65 2.00 5.17 14.44
CA SER A 65 1.94 5.53 15.85
C SER A 65 2.59 6.86 16.13
N TYR A 66 2.05 7.55 17.12
CA TYR A 66 2.63 8.74 17.73
C TYR A 66 2.50 8.63 19.24
N GLN A 67 3.58 8.92 19.95
CA GLN A 67 3.59 9.04 21.40
C GLN A 67 3.77 10.51 21.78
N SER A 68 2.85 11.01 22.60
CA SER A 68 2.90 12.38 23.13
C SER A 68 4.07 12.51 24.10
N ALA A 69 5.01 13.40 23.81
CA ALA A 69 6.12 13.67 24.73
C ALA A 69 5.67 14.30 26.06
N SER A 70 4.54 15.03 26.07
CA SER A 70 4.04 15.73 27.25
C SER A 70 3.16 14.86 28.15
N SER A 71 2.35 13.97 27.57
CA SER A 71 1.41 13.13 28.33
C SER A 71 1.81 11.66 28.39
N GLY A 72 2.80 11.22 27.61
CA GLY A 72 3.19 9.81 27.47
C GLY A 72 2.18 8.94 26.70
N GLU A 73 0.99 9.48 26.39
CA GLU A 73 -0.08 8.78 25.69
C GLU A 73 0.31 8.45 24.25
N SER A 74 0.02 7.21 23.84
CA SER A 74 0.19 6.76 22.46
C SER A 74 -1.14 6.78 21.71
N THR A 75 -1.08 7.20 20.46
CA THR A 75 -2.17 7.08 19.48
C THR A 75 -1.63 6.37 18.25
N THR A 76 -2.29 5.29 17.85
CA THR A 76 -1.94 4.50 16.68
C THR A 76 -3.11 4.44 15.72
N LEU A 77 -2.84 4.73 14.45
CA LEU A 77 -3.76 4.54 13.34
C LEU A 77 -3.50 3.16 12.73
N CYS A 78 -4.52 2.33 12.63
CA CYS A 78 -4.48 1.11 11.84
C CYS A 78 -4.91 1.44 10.41
N LEU A 79 -4.07 1.09 9.44
CA LEU A 79 -4.17 1.57 8.07
C LEU A 79 -4.28 0.41 7.10
N THR A 80 -5.20 0.52 6.14
CA THR A 80 -5.28 -0.35 4.97
C THR A 80 -4.97 0.44 3.72
N ARG A 81 -4.14 -0.09 2.83
CA ARG A 81 -3.79 0.53 1.55
C ARG A 81 -5.00 0.61 0.62
N ILE A 82 -5.18 1.77 0.00
CA ILE A 82 -6.06 1.94 -1.15
C ILE A 82 -5.17 1.90 -2.40
N TYR A 83 -5.42 0.90 -3.25
CA TYR A 83 -4.71 0.75 -4.52
C TYR A 83 -5.55 1.32 -5.65
N HIS A 84 -4.94 2.19 -6.44
CA HIS A 84 -5.54 2.77 -7.63
C HIS A 84 -4.95 2.14 -8.88
N LYS A 85 -5.80 1.83 -9.85
CA LYS A 85 -5.33 1.40 -11.18
C LYS A 85 -4.46 2.50 -11.79
N ASN A 86 -3.41 2.10 -12.48
CA ASN A 86 -2.39 2.95 -13.11
C ASN A 86 -1.44 3.67 -12.16
N TYR A 87 -1.54 3.46 -10.85
CA TYR A 87 -0.56 3.96 -9.91
C TYR A 87 0.63 3.00 -9.84
N CYS A 88 1.74 3.47 -9.30
CA CYS A 88 2.93 2.66 -9.12
C CYS A 88 3.34 2.55 -7.66
N VAL A 89 3.87 1.37 -7.34
CA VAL A 89 4.43 1.03 -6.03
C VAL A 89 5.82 0.44 -6.23
N LEU A 90 6.62 0.42 -5.17
CA LEU A 90 7.97 -0.13 -5.22
C LEU A 90 7.95 -1.66 -5.11
N GLY A 91 8.91 -2.29 -5.76
CA GLY A 91 9.12 -3.74 -5.71
C GLY A 91 10.60 -4.08 -5.55
N LYS A 92 10.86 -5.22 -4.92
CA LYS A 92 12.19 -5.81 -4.85
C LYS A 92 12.15 -7.18 -5.50
N GLN A 93 12.87 -7.31 -6.60
CA GLN A 93 13.06 -8.54 -7.33
C GLN A 93 14.39 -9.18 -6.97
N THR A 94 14.35 -10.49 -6.69
CA THR A 94 15.52 -11.34 -6.47
C THR A 94 15.34 -12.60 -7.30
N GLY A 95 16.08 -12.72 -8.41
CA GLY A 95 15.87 -13.77 -9.40
C GLY A 95 14.45 -13.73 -9.99
N ASP A 96 13.73 -14.85 -9.91
CA ASP A 96 12.34 -14.99 -10.38
C ASP A 96 11.28 -14.71 -9.32
N LYS A 97 11.66 -14.12 -8.18
CA LYS A 97 10.73 -13.72 -7.12
C LYS A 97 10.63 -12.21 -7.03
N ILE A 98 9.45 -11.71 -6.73
CA ILE A 98 9.23 -10.30 -6.41
C ILE A 98 8.54 -10.17 -5.06
N SER A 99 8.96 -9.16 -4.30
CA SER A 99 8.26 -8.68 -3.11
C SER A 99 7.79 -7.25 -3.36
N LEU A 100 6.67 -6.90 -2.75
CA LEU A 100 6.04 -5.58 -2.90
C LEU A 100 6.42 -4.70 -1.71
N GLY A 101 6.59 -3.40 -1.93
CA GLY A 101 6.44 -2.36 -0.92
C GLY A 101 4.97 -1.92 -0.89
N PRO A 102 4.07 -2.62 -0.17
CA PRO A 102 2.62 -2.47 -0.35
C PRO A 102 2.09 -1.09 0.02
N MET A 103 2.73 -0.43 0.99
CA MET A 103 2.34 0.90 1.45
C MET A 103 2.94 2.03 0.61
N THR A 104 3.84 1.70 -0.32
CA THR A 104 4.59 2.70 -1.07
C THR A 104 3.78 3.32 -2.19
N ALA A 105 4.13 4.55 -2.58
CA ALA A 105 3.60 5.21 -3.77
C ALA A 105 4.72 5.99 -4.44
N VAL A 106 4.85 5.85 -5.76
CA VAL A 106 5.86 6.55 -6.57
C VAL A 106 5.28 6.90 -7.94
N ASN A 107 5.89 7.84 -8.65
CA ASN A 107 5.53 8.04 -10.04
C ASN A 107 6.07 6.86 -10.85
N CYS A 108 5.27 6.38 -11.81
CA CYS A 108 5.69 5.26 -12.64
C CYS A 108 6.97 5.57 -13.44
N THR A 109 7.18 6.83 -13.79
CA THR A 109 8.32 7.30 -14.58
C THR A 109 9.54 7.69 -13.73
N ASP A 110 9.50 7.46 -12.41
CA ASP A 110 10.65 7.73 -11.55
C ASP A 110 11.84 6.88 -11.99
N LYS A 111 12.99 7.53 -12.19
CA LYS A 111 14.22 6.86 -12.65
C LYS A 111 15.07 6.30 -11.50
N LYS A 112 14.72 6.66 -10.27
CA LYS A 112 15.42 6.28 -9.05
C LYS A 112 14.41 5.75 -8.05
N VAL A 113 14.73 4.62 -7.45
CA VAL A 113 13.98 4.02 -6.35
C VAL A 113 14.88 3.99 -5.10
N PRO A 114 14.31 4.01 -3.88
CA PRO A 114 15.08 3.81 -2.66
C PRO A 114 15.89 2.51 -2.71
N ILE A 115 17.05 2.47 -2.04
CA ILE A 115 18.03 1.37 -2.13
C ILE A 115 17.47 -0.02 -1.80
N ALA A 116 16.43 -0.08 -0.96
CA ALA A 116 15.76 -1.32 -0.59
C ALA A 116 14.99 -1.98 -1.76
N TYR A 117 14.74 -1.24 -2.84
CA TYR A 117 13.94 -1.63 -3.99
C TYR A 117 14.74 -1.55 -5.29
N ASN A 118 14.32 -2.30 -6.29
CA ASN A 118 14.97 -2.30 -7.61
C ASN A 118 13.97 -2.40 -8.78
N GLN A 119 12.67 -2.35 -8.49
CA GLN A 119 11.60 -2.34 -9.48
C GLN A 119 10.56 -1.28 -9.14
N ILE A 120 9.95 -0.72 -10.19
CA ILE A 120 8.69 0.01 -10.11
C ILE A 120 7.59 -0.92 -10.63
N MET A 121 6.57 -1.12 -9.82
CA MET A 121 5.46 -2.02 -10.09
C MET A 121 4.23 -1.19 -10.50
N HIS A 122 3.79 -1.36 -11.74
CA HIS A 122 2.59 -0.71 -12.25
C HIS A 122 1.34 -1.50 -11.87
N ILE A 123 0.39 -0.85 -11.20
CA ILE A 123 -0.88 -1.46 -10.82
C ILE A 123 -1.78 -1.54 -12.05
N THR A 124 -2.05 -2.77 -12.48
CA THR A 124 -2.85 -3.05 -13.67
C THR A 124 -4.34 -3.17 -13.34
N GLY A 125 -4.66 -3.52 -12.09
CA GLY A 125 -6.02 -3.56 -11.58
C GLY A 125 -6.12 -4.13 -10.17
N VAL A 126 -7.31 -3.94 -9.59
CA VAL A 126 -7.73 -4.53 -8.31
C VAL A 126 -9.07 -5.20 -8.55
N TYR A 127 -9.18 -6.48 -8.22
CA TYR A 127 -10.37 -7.28 -8.54
C TYR A 127 -10.87 -7.99 -7.30
N LYS A 128 -12.20 -7.99 -7.08
CA LYS A 128 -12.82 -8.82 -6.05
C LYS A 128 -12.60 -10.29 -6.41
N HIS A 129 -11.98 -11.04 -5.51
CA HIS A 129 -11.69 -12.45 -5.68
C HIS A 129 -11.33 -13.07 -4.33
N SER A 130 -12.12 -14.03 -3.88
CA SER A 130 -11.89 -14.74 -2.61
C SER A 130 -11.22 -16.10 -2.78
N GLY A 131 -11.08 -16.60 -4.02
CA GLY A 131 -10.55 -17.92 -4.33
C GLY A 131 -9.03 -18.03 -4.28
N ALA A 132 -8.51 -19.17 -4.73
CA ALA A 132 -7.08 -19.36 -4.97
C ALA A 132 -6.61 -18.46 -6.13
N ILE A 133 -5.35 -18.00 -6.10
CA ILE A 133 -4.74 -17.32 -7.25
C ILE A 133 -4.45 -18.39 -8.30
N THR A 134 -5.07 -18.27 -9.46
CA THR A 134 -4.88 -19.17 -10.60
C THR A 134 -4.12 -18.46 -11.72
N ALA A 135 -3.55 -19.26 -12.63
CA ALA A 135 -2.92 -18.73 -13.83
C ALA A 135 -3.92 -17.88 -14.64
N GLY A 136 -3.49 -16.71 -15.10
CA GLY A 136 -4.30 -15.82 -15.93
C GLY A 136 -5.33 -14.97 -15.19
N ILE A 137 -5.39 -14.99 -13.85
CA ILE A 137 -6.34 -14.15 -13.09
C ILE A 137 -6.22 -12.65 -13.38
N CYS A 138 -5.04 -12.19 -13.79
CA CYS A 138 -4.75 -10.80 -14.16
C CYS A 138 -4.68 -10.58 -15.67
N SER A 139 -4.86 -11.62 -16.48
CA SER A 139 -4.85 -11.51 -17.94
C SER A 139 -5.99 -10.63 -18.42
N ARG A 140 -5.68 -9.69 -19.30
CA ARG A 140 -6.66 -8.70 -19.79
C ARG A 140 -7.43 -9.18 -21.01
N SER A 141 -6.89 -10.17 -21.72
CA SER A 141 -7.48 -10.75 -22.93
C SER A 141 -6.98 -12.18 -23.14
N GLY A 142 -7.62 -12.92 -24.04
CA GLY A 142 -7.09 -14.18 -24.52
C GLY A 142 -5.71 -13.99 -25.14
N GLY A 143 -4.75 -14.85 -24.77
CA GLY A 143 -3.37 -14.78 -25.26
C GLY A 143 -2.50 -13.67 -24.66
N ASP A 144 -2.93 -13.01 -23.57
CA ASP A 144 -2.11 -12.01 -22.88
C ASP A 144 -0.79 -12.63 -22.38
N GLN A 145 0.33 -12.20 -22.98
CA GLN A 145 1.69 -12.68 -22.66
C GLN A 145 2.36 -11.85 -21.55
N THR A 146 1.66 -10.88 -20.95
CA THR A 146 2.21 -10.04 -19.89
C THR A 146 2.50 -10.89 -18.65
N ARG A 147 3.73 -10.82 -18.14
CA ARG A 147 4.08 -11.41 -16.84
C ARG A 147 3.53 -10.53 -15.73
N TYR A 148 2.43 -10.98 -15.12
CA TYR A 148 1.85 -10.33 -13.95
C TYR A 148 2.43 -10.86 -12.65
N TRP A 149 2.45 -9.98 -11.66
CA TRP A 149 2.67 -10.31 -10.26
C TRP A 149 1.39 -10.02 -9.50
N VAL A 150 0.99 -10.96 -8.63
CA VAL A 150 -0.34 -10.97 -8.03
C VAL A 150 -0.24 -11.15 -6.53
N TRP A 151 -1.00 -10.37 -5.78
CA TRP A 151 -1.08 -10.48 -4.32
C TRP A 151 -2.52 -10.54 -3.86
N LYS A 152 -2.77 -11.34 -2.83
CA LYS A 152 -4.00 -11.24 -2.05
C LYS A 152 -3.93 -9.99 -1.17
N ILE A 153 -5.01 -9.22 -1.20
CA ILE A 153 -5.21 -8.00 -0.39
C ILE A 153 -6.61 -8.06 0.25
N ARG A 154 -6.94 -7.12 1.13
CA ARG A 154 -8.24 -7.04 1.81
C ARG A 154 -8.65 -8.37 2.44
N ASP A 155 -7.74 -8.93 3.22
CA ASP A 155 -7.94 -10.23 3.90
C ASP A 155 -8.28 -11.37 2.95
N GLY A 156 -7.74 -11.31 1.73
CA GLY A 156 -7.92 -12.33 0.71
C GLY A 156 -9.24 -12.25 -0.05
N THR A 157 -10.01 -11.18 0.11
CA THR A 157 -11.26 -10.94 -0.64
C THR A 157 -11.05 -10.21 -1.96
N ALA A 158 -9.81 -9.78 -2.23
CA ALA A 158 -9.42 -9.17 -3.49
C ALA A 158 -7.99 -9.54 -3.89
N VAL A 159 -7.71 -9.39 -5.18
CA VAL A 159 -6.38 -9.52 -5.75
C VAL A 159 -5.90 -8.20 -6.33
N LEU A 160 -4.63 -7.88 -6.05
CA LEU A 160 -3.88 -6.81 -6.68
C LEU A 160 -3.10 -7.40 -7.84
N CYS A 161 -3.33 -6.88 -9.04
CA CYS A 161 -2.57 -7.23 -10.23
C CYS A 161 -1.56 -6.12 -10.54
N THR A 162 -0.29 -6.49 -10.74
CA THR A 162 0.74 -5.55 -11.21
C THR A 162 1.61 -6.18 -12.29
N MET A 163 2.42 -5.34 -12.93
CA MET A 163 3.53 -5.75 -13.76
C MET A 163 4.74 -4.86 -13.45
N ILE A 164 5.94 -5.31 -13.78
CA ILE A 164 7.11 -4.42 -13.75
C ILE A 164 6.90 -3.33 -14.81
N TYR A 165 6.99 -2.07 -14.39
CA TYR A 165 6.89 -0.94 -15.31
C TYR A 165 8.16 -0.89 -16.18
N LYS A 166 7.98 -0.79 -17.51
CA LYS A 166 9.09 -0.86 -18.47
C LYS A 166 9.36 0.43 -19.26
N GLY A 167 8.63 1.52 -18.97
CA GLY A 167 8.70 2.76 -19.75
C GLY A 167 7.92 2.65 -21.05
#